data_AF-A0A9N9UAC9-F1
#
_entry.id   AF-A0A9N9UAC9-F1
#
_cell.length_a   1.000
_cell.length_b   1.000
_cell.length_c   1.000
_cell.angle_alpha   90.00
_cell.angle_beta   90.00
_cell.angle_gamma   90.00
#
_symmetry.space_group_name_H-M   'P 1'
#
loop_
_entity.id
_entity.type
_entity.pdbx_description
1 polymer ?
#
loop_
_entity_poly.entity_id
_entity_poly.type
_entity_poly.pdbx_seq_one_letter_code
_entity_poly.pdbx_strand_id
1 'polypeptide(L)'
;MLFLLVQVEVEAGDPTDRSPNPGLAQNIMKQWRRNDSRDRNPCVRNRIEESALYRNQDAPFGFFSQRWQSMEMIDISEWASDNVRTINMSVRYLNAPYELKVREFVPIRGDMLEEQWPTKNGQVVHYPLPAYGIATMEEAAVSIGKMIEREISNFIQATLHERVSNGFVWDTYMTAFRRAGNAPTGEERSLLNLTLRLWVLCRINCNSEHIVGEDKLDTPTVVDPDSPYHDSVPASPVLNAQLECIYYTKFLRPWSESVLQLLRSLMEANRREYWLTIYLTLFLLLHSCSMTTRRDKEYASQISLPATFCNPKGINEHNYGSKTLLAQFHMALKGGLPFQQALAGGHQAQKLSDMLTPSEIDFVRSSAIQAAALSEFSHSRQLVYIEE
;
A
#
# COMPACT_ATOMS: atom_id res chain seq x y z
N MET A 1 6.41 4.75 18.30
CA MET A 1 5.04 4.28 18.00
C MET A 1 4.93 3.85 16.55
N LEU A 2 4.92 4.76 15.55
CA LEU A 2 4.93 4.37 14.13
C LEU A 2 6.15 3.50 13.74
N PHE A 3 7.32 3.74 14.34
CA PHE A 3 8.53 2.92 14.13
C PHE A 3 8.39 1.46 14.63
N LEU A 4 7.66 1.24 15.74
CA LEU A 4 7.40 -0.10 16.29
C LEU A 4 6.29 -0.82 15.51
N LEU A 5 5.35 -0.06 14.93
CA LEU A 5 4.24 -0.58 14.14
C LEU A 5 4.68 -1.08 12.76
N VAL A 6 5.71 -0.46 12.16
CA VAL A 6 6.27 -0.87 10.86
C VAL A 6 7.26 -2.04 10.99
N GLN A 7 8.03 -2.13 12.09
CA GLN A 7 8.96 -3.25 12.31
C GLN A 7 8.26 -4.56 12.71
N VAL A 8 7.18 -4.50 13.51
CA VAL A 8 6.51 -5.72 14.01
C VAL A 8 5.86 -6.52 12.87
N GLU A 9 5.39 -5.89 11.79
CA GLU A 9 4.83 -6.62 10.64
C GLU A 9 5.88 -7.35 9.78
N VAL A 10 7.16 -6.96 9.87
CA VAL A 10 8.24 -7.61 9.10
C VAL A 10 8.69 -8.92 9.80
N GLU A 11 8.35 -9.11 11.08
CA GLU A 11 8.88 -10.20 11.92
C GLU A 11 7.82 -11.01 12.71
N ALA A 12 6.52 -10.65 12.70
CA ALA A 12 5.52 -11.32 13.55
C ALA A 12 4.55 -12.25 12.82
N GLY A 13 4.76 -13.56 12.99
CA GLY A 13 3.69 -14.55 13.05
C GLY A 13 2.79 -14.34 14.28
N ASP A 14 1.53 -14.75 14.12
CA ASP A 14 0.33 -14.58 14.94
C ASP A 14 0.50 -14.60 16.47
N PRO A 15 -0.12 -13.66 17.23
CA PRO A 15 -0.31 -13.79 18.67
C PRO A 15 -1.80 -13.86 19.06
N THR A 16 -2.17 -14.95 19.72
CA THR A 16 -3.41 -15.06 20.49
C THR A 16 -3.23 -14.51 21.92
N ASP A 17 -4.26 -13.77 22.35
CA ASP A 17 -4.74 -13.56 23.73
C ASP A 17 -3.90 -12.70 24.73
N ARG A 18 -4.44 -11.54 25.14
CA ARG A 18 -4.88 -11.20 26.54
C ARG A 18 -5.01 -9.68 26.80
N SER A 19 -5.85 -9.37 27.80
CA SER A 19 -6.36 -8.05 28.21
C SER A 19 -5.35 -7.12 28.91
N PRO A 20 -5.57 -5.77 28.93
CA PRO A 20 -4.57 -4.80 29.36
C PRO A 20 -4.55 -4.55 30.88
N ASN A 21 -3.34 -4.44 31.46
CA ASN A 21 -3.06 -4.13 32.87
C ASN A 21 -2.93 -2.60 33.11
N PRO A 22 -3.62 -2.01 34.12
CA PRO A 22 -3.57 -0.57 34.43
C PRO A 22 -2.19 0.01 34.82
N GLY A 23 -1.22 -0.81 35.25
CA GLY A 23 0.14 -0.36 35.58
C GLY A 23 0.99 0.02 34.36
N LEU A 24 0.54 -0.36 33.17
CA LEU A 24 1.24 -0.20 31.89
C LEU A 24 1.42 1.27 31.50
N ALA A 25 0.39 2.11 31.69
CA ALA A 25 0.41 3.53 31.32
C ALA A 25 1.50 4.35 32.04
N GLN A 26 1.80 4.03 33.30
CA GLN A 26 2.82 4.73 34.08
C GLN A 26 4.26 4.35 33.69
N ASN A 27 4.49 3.09 33.31
CA ASN A 27 5.80 2.62 32.83
C ASN A 27 6.11 3.15 31.44
N ILE A 28 5.12 3.21 30.55
CA ILE A 28 5.20 3.84 29.22
C ILE A 28 5.62 5.31 29.35
N MET A 29 4.95 6.09 30.21
CA MET A 29 5.31 7.51 30.40
C MET A 29 6.76 7.71 30.88
N LYS A 30 7.28 6.81 31.72
CA LYS A 30 8.69 6.84 32.17
C LYS A 30 9.67 6.54 31.04
N GLN A 31 9.35 5.59 30.17
CA GLN A 31 10.19 5.21 29.03
C GLN A 31 10.19 6.28 27.94
N TRP A 32 9.06 6.96 27.71
CA TRP A 32 8.95 8.04 26.74
C TRP A 32 9.72 9.30 27.18
N ARG A 33 9.78 9.59 28.49
CA ARG A 33 10.61 10.68 29.05
C ARG A 33 12.12 10.45 28.91
N ARG A 34 12.60 9.19 28.90
CA ARG A 34 14.04 8.90 28.76
C ARG A 34 14.58 9.13 27.34
N ASN A 35 13.72 9.09 26.32
CA ASN A 35 14.14 9.36 24.94
C ASN A 35 14.13 10.85 24.57
N ASP A 36 13.53 11.71 25.41
CA ASP A 36 13.40 13.16 25.18
C ASP A 36 14.63 13.95 25.66
N SER A 37 15.57 13.32 26.40
CA SER A 37 16.72 13.99 27.03
C SER A 37 18.02 13.96 26.23
N ARG A 38 17.98 13.69 24.91
CA ARG A 38 19.15 13.84 24.02
C ARG A 38 18.98 15.11 23.18
N ASP A 39 19.40 16.25 23.76
CA ASP A 39 19.56 17.55 23.13
C ASP A 39 20.65 17.55 22.02
N ARG A 40 20.38 16.83 20.94
CA ARG A 40 20.97 17.11 19.63
C ARG A 40 19.80 17.02 18.67
N ASN A 41 19.33 18.14 18.15
CA ASN A 41 18.46 18.14 16.97
C ASN A 41 19.32 17.65 15.79
N PRO A 42 19.23 16.39 15.31
CA PRO A 42 19.83 16.07 14.04
C PRO A 42 19.20 16.98 12.99
N CYS A 43 20.03 17.65 12.20
CA CYS A 43 19.57 18.42 11.06
C CYS A 43 18.98 17.45 10.03
N VAL A 44 17.68 17.20 10.11
CA VAL A 44 16.95 16.44 9.09
C VAL A 44 16.75 17.36 7.90
N ARG A 45 17.71 17.32 6.96
CA ARG A 45 17.68 18.12 5.72
C ARG A 45 16.86 17.45 4.61
N ASN A 46 16.21 16.33 4.90
CA ASN A 46 15.50 15.53 3.92
C ASN A 46 14.10 16.08 3.68
N ARG A 47 13.74 16.21 2.40
CA ARG A 47 12.45 16.70 1.93
C ARG A 47 11.47 15.55 1.84
N ILE A 48 10.26 15.71 2.37
CA ILE A 48 9.26 14.63 2.34
C ILE A 48 8.82 14.32 0.91
N GLU A 49 8.91 15.30 0.02
CA GLU A 49 8.56 15.19 -1.40
C GLU A 49 9.47 14.25 -2.19
N GLU A 50 10.63 13.90 -1.63
CA GLU A 50 11.57 12.93 -2.22
C GLU A 50 11.28 11.49 -1.74
N SER A 51 10.22 11.29 -0.93
CA SER A 51 9.88 9.96 -0.41
C SER A 51 9.20 9.12 -1.47
N ALA A 52 9.79 7.98 -1.81
CA ALA A 52 9.16 7.00 -2.69
C ALA A 52 7.96 6.33 -1.98
N LEU A 53 6.75 6.47 -2.53
CA LEU A 53 5.51 5.87 -2.00
C LEU A 53 5.07 4.60 -2.73
N TYR A 54 5.64 4.34 -3.90
CA TYR A 54 5.41 3.17 -4.74
C TYR A 54 6.71 2.79 -5.45
N ARG A 55 6.77 1.62 -6.09
CA ARG A 55 7.97 1.18 -6.82
C ARG A 55 8.22 2.15 -7.99
N ASN A 56 9.41 2.73 -8.13
CA ASN A 56 9.67 3.56 -9.31
C ASN A 56 10.21 2.70 -10.46
N GLN A 57 9.79 3.00 -11.68
CA GLN A 57 10.25 2.34 -12.91
C GLN A 57 10.07 3.28 -14.11
N ASP A 58 11.01 3.17 -15.05
CA ASP A 58 11.10 4.05 -16.21
C ASP A 58 10.20 3.58 -17.36
N ALA A 59 10.01 2.26 -17.49
CA ALA A 59 9.19 1.59 -18.48
C ALA A 59 8.53 0.34 -17.89
N PRO A 60 7.48 -0.22 -18.54
CA PRO A 60 6.90 -1.49 -18.14
C PRO A 60 7.93 -2.61 -18.07
N PHE A 61 7.61 -3.70 -17.39
CA PHE A 61 8.52 -4.84 -17.30
C PHE A 61 8.86 -5.38 -18.70
N GLY A 62 10.08 -5.08 -19.17
CA GLY A 62 10.49 -5.28 -20.58
C GLY A 62 10.54 -6.73 -21.07
N PHE A 63 10.32 -7.70 -20.18
CA PHE A 63 10.10 -9.10 -20.54
C PHE A 63 8.70 -9.33 -21.15
N PHE A 64 7.72 -8.48 -20.84
CA PHE A 64 6.35 -8.62 -21.32
C PHE A 64 6.18 -8.15 -22.76
N SER A 65 6.77 -7.00 -23.09
CA SER A 65 6.77 -6.43 -24.44
C SER A 65 7.85 -5.37 -24.57
N GLN A 66 8.38 -5.21 -25.79
CA GLN A 66 9.31 -4.12 -26.14
C GLN A 66 8.62 -2.91 -26.78
N ARG A 67 7.28 -2.91 -26.86
CA ARG A 67 6.49 -1.81 -27.46
C ARG A 67 6.65 -0.49 -26.70
N TRP A 68 6.75 -0.53 -25.38
CA TRP A 68 6.87 0.66 -24.53
C TRP A 68 8.29 0.77 -23.95
N GLN A 69 8.99 1.83 -24.31
CA GLN A 69 10.32 2.17 -23.79
C GLN A 69 10.26 3.21 -22.65
N SER A 70 9.04 3.65 -22.32
CA SER A 70 8.73 4.57 -21.22
C SER A 70 7.35 4.22 -20.65
N MET A 71 6.97 4.82 -19.52
CA MET A 71 5.61 4.70 -18.95
C MET A 71 4.52 5.51 -19.67
N GLU A 72 4.86 6.17 -20.78
CA GLU A 72 3.88 6.95 -21.52
C GLU A 72 2.75 6.05 -22.05
N MET A 73 1.53 6.57 -21.97
CA MET A 73 0.36 5.88 -22.52
C MET A 73 0.33 6.05 -24.03
N ILE A 74 0.78 5.02 -24.72
CA ILE A 74 0.79 4.95 -26.18
C ILE A 74 -0.05 3.74 -26.58
N ASP A 75 -1.18 3.98 -27.25
CA ASP A 75 -2.05 2.91 -27.75
C ASP A 75 -1.35 2.11 -28.86
N ILE A 76 -1.74 0.84 -29.00
CA ILE A 76 -1.33 0.02 -30.14
C ILE A 76 -2.01 0.57 -31.40
N SER A 77 -1.25 0.77 -32.47
CA SER A 77 -1.76 1.26 -33.76
C SER A 77 -2.08 0.16 -34.76
N GLU A 78 -1.40 -0.99 -34.67
CA GLU A 78 -1.52 -2.10 -35.62
C GLU A 78 -2.39 -3.23 -35.04
N TRP A 79 -3.63 -3.29 -35.53
CA TRP A 79 -4.63 -4.25 -35.10
C TRP A 79 -4.87 -5.33 -36.15
N ALA A 80 -4.97 -6.59 -35.72
CA ALA A 80 -5.33 -7.72 -36.57
C ALA A 80 -6.84 -7.80 -36.83
N SER A 81 -7.65 -7.18 -35.97
CA SER A 81 -9.11 -7.15 -36.07
C SER A 81 -9.70 -5.80 -35.65
N ASP A 82 -10.77 -5.40 -36.30
CA ASP A 82 -11.63 -4.27 -35.89
C ASP A 82 -12.67 -4.68 -34.83
N ASN A 83 -12.76 -5.97 -34.52
CA ASN A 83 -13.66 -6.46 -33.48
C ASN A 83 -13.20 -6.00 -32.09
N VAL A 84 -14.05 -5.25 -31.39
CA VAL A 84 -13.83 -4.81 -30.01
C VAL A 84 -14.58 -5.75 -29.08
N ARG A 85 -13.84 -6.41 -28.18
CA ARG A 85 -14.39 -7.23 -27.11
C ARG A 85 -14.35 -6.46 -25.80
N THR A 86 -15.28 -6.77 -24.90
CA THR A 86 -15.36 -6.17 -23.58
C THR A 86 -15.11 -7.24 -22.54
N ILE A 87 -14.03 -7.10 -21.78
CA ILE A 87 -13.65 -8.03 -20.72
C ILE A 87 -13.71 -7.33 -19.36
N ASN A 88 -13.79 -8.12 -18.29
CA ASN A 88 -13.63 -7.61 -16.94
C ASN A 88 -12.34 -8.14 -16.32
N MET A 89 -11.66 -7.30 -15.56
CA MET A 89 -10.47 -7.69 -14.80
C MET A 89 -10.65 -7.40 -13.32
N SER A 90 -10.03 -8.22 -12.48
CA SER A 90 -10.03 -8.05 -11.03
C SER A 90 -8.70 -8.50 -10.43
N VAL A 91 -8.33 -7.92 -9.30
CA VAL A 91 -7.27 -8.46 -8.44
C VAL A 91 -7.69 -9.83 -7.88
N ARG A 92 -6.74 -10.76 -7.66
CA ARG A 92 -7.09 -12.15 -7.27
C ARG A 92 -7.73 -12.30 -5.88
N TYR A 93 -7.36 -11.45 -4.92
CA TYR A 93 -7.81 -11.61 -3.53
C TYR A 93 -9.11 -10.84 -3.21
N LEU A 94 -9.68 -10.12 -4.19
CA LEU A 94 -10.90 -9.33 -4.03
C LEU A 94 -11.65 -9.29 -5.35
N ASN A 95 -12.96 -9.55 -5.32
CA ASN A 95 -13.83 -9.37 -6.48
C ASN A 95 -14.22 -7.89 -6.64
N ALA A 96 -13.39 -7.13 -7.34
CA ALA A 96 -13.54 -5.69 -7.61
C ALA A 96 -13.38 -5.43 -9.12
N PRO A 97 -14.33 -5.88 -9.96
CA PRO A 97 -14.15 -5.85 -11.39
C PRO A 97 -14.15 -4.43 -11.97
N TYR A 98 -13.33 -4.23 -13.00
CA TYR A 98 -13.36 -3.09 -13.90
C TYR A 98 -13.35 -3.55 -15.36
N GLU A 99 -14.01 -2.78 -16.21
CA GLU A 99 -14.22 -3.11 -17.62
C GLU A 99 -13.05 -2.60 -18.48
N LEU A 100 -12.63 -3.41 -19.44
CA LEU A 100 -11.68 -3.06 -20.49
C LEU A 100 -12.23 -3.39 -21.87
N LYS A 101 -12.05 -2.48 -22.82
CA LYS A 101 -12.24 -2.76 -24.24
C LYS A 101 -10.93 -3.20 -24.86
N VAL A 102 -10.94 -4.36 -25.49
CA VAL A 102 -9.74 -4.99 -26.07
C VAL A 102 -9.96 -5.36 -27.53
N ARG A 103 -8.86 -5.38 -28.29
CA ARG A 103 -8.80 -5.76 -29.70
C ARG A 103 -7.62 -6.69 -29.93
N GLU A 104 -7.73 -7.53 -30.96
CA GLU A 104 -6.64 -8.40 -31.38
C GLU A 104 -5.58 -7.56 -32.11
N PHE A 105 -4.33 -7.56 -31.61
CA PHE A 105 -3.20 -6.85 -32.21
C PHE A 105 -2.36 -7.77 -33.09
N VAL A 106 -1.60 -7.18 -34.01
CA VAL A 106 -0.58 -7.93 -34.78
C VAL A 106 0.68 -8.07 -33.91
N PRO A 107 1.08 -9.29 -33.49
CA PRO A 107 2.26 -9.45 -32.65
C PRO A 107 3.54 -9.00 -33.35
N ILE A 108 4.43 -8.36 -32.60
CA ILE A 108 5.76 -7.98 -33.08
C ILE A 108 6.84 -8.71 -32.30
N ARG A 109 8.08 -8.65 -32.80
CA ARG A 109 9.24 -9.22 -32.11
C ARG A 109 9.37 -8.59 -30.71
N GLY A 110 9.43 -9.46 -29.71
CA GLY A 110 9.58 -9.07 -28.30
C GLY A 110 8.28 -9.04 -27.51
N ASP A 111 7.12 -9.25 -28.14
CA ASP A 111 5.87 -9.50 -27.42
C ASP A 111 5.88 -10.91 -26.80
N MET A 112 5.54 -11.00 -25.51
CA MET A 112 5.30 -12.27 -24.84
C MET A 112 3.82 -12.65 -24.96
N LEU A 113 3.57 -13.78 -25.62
CA LEU A 113 2.23 -14.33 -25.87
C LEU A 113 1.95 -15.60 -25.06
N GLU A 114 2.63 -15.75 -23.94
CA GLU A 114 2.46 -16.88 -23.04
C GLU A 114 2.74 -16.47 -21.60
N GLU A 115 2.10 -17.15 -20.67
CA GLU A 115 2.47 -17.14 -19.27
C GLU A 115 3.34 -18.36 -18.97
N GLN A 116 4.26 -18.20 -18.03
CA GLN A 116 5.22 -19.26 -17.67
C GLN A 116 5.27 -19.43 -16.16
N TRP A 117 5.26 -20.69 -15.71
CA TRP A 117 5.47 -21.00 -14.30
C TRP A 117 6.18 -22.35 -14.13
N PRO A 118 7.01 -22.50 -13.08
CA PRO A 118 7.59 -23.78 -12.72
C PRO A 118 6.56 -24.68 -12.04
N THR A 119 6.53 -25.95 -12.44
CA THR A 119 5.83 -27.02 -11.71
C THR A 119 6.66 -27.49 -10.52
N LYS A 120 6.05 -28.20 -9.56
CA LYS A 120 6.75 -28.86 -8.44
C LYS A 120 7.86 -29.81 -8.89
N ASN A 121 7.75 -30.35 -10.11
CA ASN A 121 8.74 -31.27 -10.68
C ASN A 121 9.90 -30.55 -11.39
N GLY A 122 9.94 -29.21 -11.36
CA GLY A 122 10.98 -28.39 -11.99
C GLY A 122 10.81 -28.20 -13.50
N GLN A 123 9.73 -28.70 -14.10
CA GLN A 123 9.39 -28.39 -15.50
C GLN A 123 8.72 -27.03 -15.59
N VAL A 124 9.04 -26.25 -16.62
CA VAL A 124 8.37 -24.97 -16.89
C VAL A 124 7.16 -25.22 -17.80
N VAL A 125 5.99 -24.79 -17.36
CA VAL A 125 4.78 -24.77 -18.19
C VAL A 125 4.79 -23.51 -19.03
N HIS A 126 4.44 -23.65 -20.30
CA HIS A 126 4.21 -22.54 -21.22
C HIS A 126 2.71 -22.52 -21.56
N TYR A 127 2.02 -21.48 -21.13
CA TYR A 127 0.58 -21.35 -21.29
C TYR A 127 0.27 -20.28 -22.34
N PRO A 128 -0.17 -20.66 -23.56
CA PRO A 128 -0.38 -19.72 -24.66
C PRO A 128 -1.54 -18.78 -24.37
N LEU A 129 -1.37 -17.52 -24.75
CA LEU A 129 -2.35 -16.46 -24.57
C LEU A 129 -2.64 -15.77 -25.91
N PRO A 130 -3.89 -15.31 -26.11
CA PRO A 130 -4.25 -14.65 -27.34
C PRO A 130 -3.68 -13.22 -27.39
N ALA A 131 -3.41 -12.74 -28.59
CA ALA A 131 -2.81 -11.43 -28.84
C ALA A 131 -3.84 -10.29 -28.72
N TYR A 132 -4.46 -10.15 -27.54
CA TYR A 132 -5.35 -9.03 -27.24
C TYR A 132 -4.65 -7.96 -26.40
N GLY A 133 -4.92 -6.71 -26.76
CA GLY A 133 -4.47 -5.51 -26.05
C GLY A 133 -5.62 -4.53 -25.81
N ILE A 134 -5.44 -3.62 -24.87
CA ILE A 134 -6.37 -2.54 -24.55
C ILE A 134 -6.48 -1.62 -25.77
N ALA A 135 -7.71 -1.45 -26.27
CA ALA A 135 -7.99 -0.69 -27.49
C ALA A 135 -7.78 0.82 -27.30
N THR A 136 -8.17 1.34 -26.14
CA THR A 136 -8.00 2.75 -25.76
C THR A 136 -7.58 2.83 -24.29
N MET A 137 -6.31 3.14 -24.03
CA MET A 137 -5.78 3.20 -22.67
C MET A 137 -6.41 4.33 -21.83
N GLU A 138 -6.91 5.39 -22.46
CA GLU A 138 -7.63 6.47 -21.78
C GLU A 138 -9.01 6.01 -21.24
N GLU A 139 -9.76 5.24 -22.02
CA GLU A 139 -11.04 4.68 -21.56
C GLU A 139 -10.83 3.68 -20.42
N ALA A 140 -9.79 2.87 -20.53
CA ALA A 140 -9.37 1.96 -19.46
C ALA A 140 -9.03 2.74 -18.18
N ALA A 141 -8.28 3.84 -18.27
CA ALA A 141 -7.98 4.69 -17.12
C ALA A 141 -9.27 5.20 -16.45
N VAL A 142 -10.25 5.67 -17.22
CA VAL A 142 -11.55 6.11 -16.65
C VAL A 142 -12.26 4.96 -15.91
N SER A 143 -12.26 3.76 -16.47
CA SER A 143 -12.85 2.56 -15.86
C SER A 143 -12.16 2.19 -14.53
N ILE A 144 -10.82 2.13 -14.55
CA ILE A 144 -9.97 1.87 -13.37
C ILE A 144 -10.21 2.91 -12.29
N GLY A 145 -10.22 4.21 -12.63
CA GLY A 145 -10.45 5.29 -11.68
C GLY A 145 -11.79 5.16 -10.97
N LYS A 146 -12.87 4.85 -11.71
CA LYS A 146 -14.20 4.59 -11.13
C LYS A 146 -14.21 3.39 -10.20
N MET A 147 -13.52 2.31 -10.56
CA MET A 147 -13.39 1.13 -9.70
C MET A 147 -12.66 1.49 -8.40
N ILE A 148 -11.54 2.21 -8.48
CA ILE A 148 -10.78 2.63 -7.29
C ILE A 148 -11.67 3.41 -6.33
N GLU A 149 -12.42 4.41 -6.79
CA GLU A 149 -13.33 5.19 -5.94
C GLU A 149 -14.40 4.33 -5.26
N ARG A 150 -14.98 3.38 -6.02
CA ARG A 150 -16.08 2.53 -5.56
C ARG A 150 -15.62 1.51 -4.52
N GLU A 151 -14.40 1.01 -4.65
CA GLU A 151 -13.96 -0.21 -3.95
C GLU A 151 -13.06 0.05 -2.73
N ILE A 152 -12.74 1.31 -2.39
CA ILE A 152 -11.81 1.65 -1.27
C ILE A 152 -12.13 0.85 0.00
N SER A 153 -13.39 0.82 0.44
CA SER A 153 -13.79 0.09 1.66
C SER A 153 -13.59 -1.41 1.53
N ASN A 154 -13.86 -1.98 0.36
CA ASN A 154 -13.71 -3.40 0.10
C ASN A 154 -12.24 -3.80 0.03
N PHE A 155 -11.36 -2.93 -0.47
CA PHE A 155 -9.92 -3.10 -0.40
C PHE A 155 -9.41 -3.08 1.06
N ILE A 156 -9.89 -2.14 1.89
CA ILE A 156 -9.56 -2.11 3.33
C ILE A 156 -10.00 -3.42 3.98
N GLN A 157 -11.23 -3.85 3.73
CA GLN A 157 -11.75 -5.09 4.26
C GLN A 157 -10.91 -6.28 3.80
N ALA A 158 -10.81 -6.55 2.51
CA ALA A 158 -10.10 -7.73 1.99
C ALA A 158 -8.61 -7.77 2.39
N THR A 159 -7.94 -6.62 2.47
CA THR A 159 -6.50 -6.57 2.81
C THR A 159 -6.25 -6.80 4.30
N LEU A 160 -7.17 -6.35 5.17
CA LEU A 160 -6.99 -6.39 6.62
C LEU A 160 -7.78 -7.51 7.32
N HIS A 161 -8.79 -8.10 6.67
CA HIS A 161 -9.72 -9.07 7.27
C HIS A 161 -9.07 -10.41 7.66
N GLU A 162 -8.02 -10.86 6.97
CA GLU A 162 -7.28 -12.07 7.37
C GLU A 162 -6.31 -11.84 8.54
N ARG A 163 -6.12 -10.58 8.97
CA ARG A 163 -5.05 -10.16 9.89
C ARG A 163 -5.59 -9.71 11.25
N VAL A 164 -6.58 -10.47 11.75
CA VAL A 164 -7.35 -10.27 12.99
C VAL A 164 -6.49 -10.14 14.26
N SER A 165 -5.17 -10.29 14.18
CA SER A 165 -4.25 -10.06 15.30
C SER A 165 -3.90 -8.59 15.57
N ASN A 166 -4.34 -7.60 14.78
CA ASN A 166 -4.01 -6.20 15.05
C ASN A 166 -5.20 -5.22 14.88
N GLY A 167 -6.14 -5.25 15.84
CA GLY A 167 -7.29 -4.33 15.90
C GLY A 167 -6.91 -2.85 15.77
N PHE A 168 -5.71 -2.46 16.21
CA PHE A 168 -5.19 -1.11 16.05
C PHE A 168 -5.00 -0.68 14.59
N VAL A 169 -4.49 -1.56 13.72
CA VAL A 169 -4.31 -1.23 12.29
C VAL A 169 -5.68 -1.00 11.65
N TRP A 170 -6.61 -1.93 11.89
CA TRP A 170 -7.99 -1.82 11.42
C TRP A 170 -8.66 -0.52 11.88
N ASP A 171 -8.61 -0.23 13.19
CA ASP A 171 -9.20 0.96 13.77
C ASP A 171 -8.60 2.25 13.18
N THR A 172 -7.29 2.25 12.91
CA THR A 172 -6.61 3.39 12.30
C THR A 172 -7.06 3.61 10.86
N TYR A 173 -7.18 2.54 10.05
CA TYR A 173 -7.70 2.61 8.69
C TYR A 173 -9.15 3.08 8.66
N MET A 174 -10.00 2.53 9.54
CA MET A 174 -11.40 2.94 9.63
C MET A 174 -11.55 4.38 10.11
N THR A 175 -10.68 4.84 11.01
CA THR A 175 -10.65 6.25 11.44
C THR A 175 -10.21 7.16 10.29
N ALA A 176 -9.19 6.77 9.51
CA ALA A 176 -8.78 7.49 8.31
C ALA A 176 -9.89 7.57 7.26
N PHE A 177 -10.58 6.45 6.99
CA PHE A 177 -11.68 6.38 6.04
C PHE A 177 -12.85 7.28 6.45
N ARG A 178 -13.27 7.24 7.73
CA ARG A 178 -14.31 8.15 8.24
C ARG A 178 -13.88 9.61 8.16
N ARG A 179 -12.64 9.91 8.56
CA ARG A 179 -12.08 11.28 8.52
C ARG A 179 -11.94 11.81 7.10
N ALA A 180 -11.70 10.96 6.11
CA ALA A 180 -11.72 11.36 4.70
C ALA A 180 -13.08 11.94 4.26
N GLY A 181 -14.18 11.47 4.85
CA GLY A 181 -15.53 11.96 4.58
C GLY A 181 -15.97 13.17 5.43
N ASN A 182 -15.47 13.30 6.66
CA ASN A 182 -15.98 14.29 7.62
C ASN A 182 -14.93 15.26 8.19
N ALA A 183 -13.68 15.27 7.69
CA ALA A 183 -12.66 16.18 8.19
C ALA A 183 -13.10 17.66 8.06
N PRO A 184 -12.70 18.53 9.00
CA PRO A 184 -13.18 19.92 9.06
C PRO A 184 -12.89 20.71 7.78
N THR A 185 -11.69 20.58 7.23
CA THR A 185 -11.26 21.35 6.07
C THR A 185 -11.24 20.54 4.76
N GLY A 186 -11.38 21.24 3.63
CA GLY A 186 -11.29 20.60 2.31
C GLY A 186 -9.91 20.01 2.01
N GLU A 187 -8.84 20.62 2.54
CA GLU A 187 -7.46 20.14 2.37
C GLU A 187 -7.24 18.80 3.08
N GLU A 188 -7.73 18.66 4.31
CA GLU A 188 -7.65 17.40 5.07
C GLU A 188 -8.43 16.27 4.39
N ARG A 189 -9.65 16.57 3.93
CA ARG A 189 -10.46 15.61 3.16
C ARG A 189 -9.73 15.18 1.89
N SER A 190 -9.15 16.13 1.17
CA SER A 190 -8.43 15.85 -0.08
C SER A 190 -7.21 14.97 0.16
N LEU A 191 -6.41 15.26 1.19
CA LEU A 191 -5.23 14.47 1.53
C LEU A 191 -5.59 13.02 1.86
N LEU A 192 -6.58 12.79 2.74
CA LEU A 192 -6.95 11.44 3.14
C LEU A 192 -7.58 10.64 1.98
N ASN A 193 -8.50 11.24 1.21
CA ASN A 193 -9.09 10.57 0.06
C ASN A 193 -8.02 10.18 -0.97
N LEU A 194 -7.10 11.10 -1.27
CA LEU A 194 -6.04 10.82 -2.23
C LEU A 194 -5.06 9.76 -1.72
N THR A 195 -4.73 9.79 -0.43
CA THR A 195 -3.88 8.77 0.21
C THR A 195 -4.53 7.39 0.16
N LEU A 196 -5.85 7.30 0.39
CA LEU A 196 -6.60 6.04 0.29
C LEU A 196 -6.65 5.50 -1.15
N ARG A 197 -6.85 6.38 -2.14
CA ARG A 197 -6.80 6.00 -3.57
C ARG A 197 -5.43 5.48 -3.97
N LEU A 198 -4.38 6.20 -3.59
CA LEU A 198 -3.00 5.77 -3.82
C LEU A 198 -2.71 4.44 -3.13
N TRP A 199 -3.20 4.26 -1.90
CA TRP A 199 -3.07 3.01 -1.16
C TRP A 199 -3.72 1.83 -1.88
N VAL A 200 -4.96 1.98 -2.38
CA VAL A 200 -5.64 0.96 -3.19
C VAL A 200 -4.82 0.61 -4.42
N LEU A 201 -4.34 1.63 -5.14
CA LEU A 201 -3.59 1.40 -6.37
C LEU A 201 -2.25 0.68 -6.12
N CYS A 202 -1.56 0.99 -5.02
CA CYS A 202 -0.38 0.23 -4.62
C CYS A 202 -0.71 -1.25 -4.38
N ARG A 203 -1.91 -1.58 -3.89
CA ARG A 203 -2.34 -2.98 -3.74
C ARG A 203 -2.64 -3.65 -5.06
N ILE A 204 -3.27 -2.95 -6.00
CA ILE A 204 -3.48 -3.45 -7.37
C ILE A 204 -2.12 -3.75 -8.01
N ASN A 205 -1.21 -2.77 -8.05
CA ASN A 205 0.09 -2.92 -8.73
C ASN A 205 1.04 -3.95 -8.10
N CYS A 206 0.84 -4.31 -6.83
CA CYS A 206 1.65 -5.32 -6.15
C CYS A 206 1.09 -6.75 -6.27
N ASN A 207 -0.11 -6.92 -6.81
CA ASN A 207 -0.79 -8.21 -6.89
C ASN A 207 -1.17 -8.53 -8.33
N SER A 208 -1.26 -9.82 -8.64
CA SER A 208 -1.67 -10.25 -9.96
C SER A 208 -3.17 -9.98 -10.17
N GLU A 209 -3.48 -9.56 -11.39
CA GLU A 209 -4.84 -9.39 -11.90
C GLU A 209 -5.17 -10.53 -12.86
N HIS A 210 -6.45 -10.80 -13.02
CA HIS A 210 -6.94 -11.90 -13.86
C HIS A 210 -8.25 -11.49 -14.54
N ILE A 211 -8.55 -12.16 -15.66
CA ILE A 211 -9.79 -11.96 -16.40
C ILE A 211 -10.92 -12.66 -15.65
N VAL A 212 -12.01 -11.95 -15.46
CA VAL A 212 -13.24 -12.39 -14.80
C VAL A 212 -14.45 -12.13 -15.71
N GLY A 213 -15.58 -12.76 -15.39
CA GLY A 213 -16.81 -12.66 -16.18
C GLY A 213 -16.91 -13.70 -17.30
N GLU A 214 -17.82 -13.45 -18.24
CA GLU A 214 -18.19 -14.40 -19.31
C GLU A 214 -17.18 -14.39 -20.46
N ASP A 215 -16.80 -13.21 -20.95
CA ASP A 215 -15.83 -13.08 -22.05
C ASP A 215 -14.39 -13.24 -21.53
N LYS A 216 -13.79 -14.39 -21.84
CA LYS A 216 -12.42 -14.78 -21.44
C LYS A 216 -11.46 -14.83 -22.63
N LEU A 217 -11.77 -14.14 -23.73
CA LEU A 217 -10.92 -14.11 -24.93
C LEU A 217 -10.58 -15.51 -25.47
N ASP A 218 -11.55 -16.43 -25.37
CA ASP A 218 -11.41 -17.82 -25.77
C ASP A 218 -10.26 -18.57 -25.05
N THR A 219 -9.78 -18.01 -23.93
CA THR A 219 -8.73 -18.57 -23.09
C THR A 219 -9.34 -19.45 -22.01
N PRO A 220 -8.96 -20.74 -21.92
CA PRO A 220 -9.52 -21.63 -20.91
C PRO A 220 -9.07 -21.25 -19.50
N THR A 221 -9.82 -21.64 -18.48
CA THR A 221 -9.35 -21.51 -17.09
C THR A 221 -8.11 -22.41 -16.88
N VAL A 222 -7.10 -21.91 -16.18
CA VAL A 222 -5.92 -22.70 -15.82
C VAL A 222 -6.29 -23.75 -14.78
N VAL A 223 -6.09 -25.03 -15.12
CA VAL A 223 -6.38 -26.19 -14.25
C VAL A 223 -5.15 -26.72 -13.51
N ASP A 224 -3.97 -26.19 -13.79
CA ASP A 224 -2.73 -26.62 -13.15
C ASP A 224 -2.65 -26.08 -11.71
N PRO A 225 -2.67 -26.94 -10.67
CA PRO A 225 -2.61 -26.52 -9.27
C PRO A 225 -1.26 -25.92 -8.86
N ASP A 226 -0.22 -26.09 -9.67
CA ASP A 226 1.09 -25.45 -9.44
C ASP A 226 1.15 -24.04 -10.03
N SER A 227 0.16 -23.64 -10.83
CA SER A 227 0.11 -22.31 -11.44
C SER A 227 -0.28 -21.23 -10.44
N PRO A 228 0.37 -20.03 -10.47
CA PRO A 228 -0.14 -18.87 -9.75
C PRO A 228 -1.52 -18.43 -10.24
N TYR A 229 -1.97 -18.92 -11.39
CA TYR A 229 -3.28 -18.63 -11.98
C TYR A 229 -4.26 -19.79 -11.87
N HIS A 230 -4.00 -20.81 -11.04
CA HIS A 230 -4.96 -21.90 -10.81
C HIS A 230 -6.38 -21.39 -10.54
N ASP A 231 -7.36 -22.01 -11.20
CA ASP A 231 -8.78 -21.65 -11.21
C ASP A 231 -9.09 -20.23 -11.75
N SER A 232 -8.18 -19.62 -12.51
CA SER A 232 -8.36 -18.30 -13.11
C SER A 232 -7.87 -18.23 -14.56
N VAL A 233 -8.16 -17.11 -15.23
CA VAL A 233 -7.67 -16.81 -16.58
C VAL A 233 -6.66 -15.66 -16.47
N PRO A 234 -5.38 -15.87 -16.77
CA PRO A 234 -4.39 -14.80 -16.69
C PRO A 234 -4.64 -13.72 -17.74
N ALA A 235 -4.26 -12.49 -17.40
CA ALA A 235 -4.12 -11.43 -18.39
C ALA A 235 -2.85 -11.63 -19.21
N SER A 236 -2.85 -11.24 -20.49
CA SER A 236 -1.65 -11.36 -21.31
C SER A 236 -0.55 -10.41 -20.82
N PRO A 237 0.74 -10.78 -20.96
CA PRO A 237 1.85 -9.89 -20.64
C PRO A 237 1.76 -8.52 -21.34
N VAL A 238 1.34 -8.49 -22.60
CA VAL A 238 1.14 -7.24 -23.35
C VAL A 238 0.03 -6.38 -22.73
N LEU A 239 -1.08 -6.99 -22.30
CA LEU A 239 -2.15 -6.29 -21.58
C LEU A 239 -1.64 -5.73 -20.24
N ASN A 240 -0.88 -6.53 -19.48
CA ASN A 240 -0.26 -6.10 -18.22
C ASN A 240 0.69 -4.91 -18.44
N ALA A 241 1.46 -4.91 -19.53
CA ALA A 241 2.34 -3.78 -19.86
C ALA A 241 1.54 -2.48 -20.13
N GLN A 242 0.39 -2.56 -20.81
CA GLN A 242 -0.50 -1.40 -20.97
C GLN A 242 -1.09 -0.94 -19.64
N LEU A 243 -1.53 -1.87 -18.78
CA LEU A 243 -2.01 -1.54 -17.44
C LEU A 243 -0.94 -0.83 -16.61
N GLU A 244 0.32 -1.27 -16.66
CA GLU A 244 1.44 -0.59 -16.00
C GLU A 244 1.59 0.86 -16.48
N CYS A 245 1.59 1.11 -17.80
CA CYS A 245 1.63 2.47 -18.33
C CYS A 245 0.45 3.33 -17.83
N ILE A 246 -0.77 2.77 -17.80
CA ILE A 246 -1.96 3.46 -17.29
C ILE A 246 -1.78 3.81 -15.81
N TYR A 247 -1.44 2.81 -14.98
CA TYR A 247 -1.27 2.98 -13.54
C TYR A 247 -0.22 4.03 -13.20
N TYR A 248 0.93 4.02 -13.90
CA TYR A 248 2.01 4.97 -13.64
C TYR A 248 1.64 6.39 -14.04
N THR A 249 1.17 6.56 -15.29
CA THR A 249 1.00 7.88 -15.88
C THR A 249 -0.24 8.59 -15.38
N LYS A 250 -1.36 7.88 -15.18
CA LYS A 250 -2.62 8.52 -14.79
C LYS A 250 -2.79 8.66 -13.29
N PHE A 251 -2.13 7.82 -12.51
CA PHE A 251 -2.47 7.69 -11.10
C PHE A 251 -1.24 7.74 -10.18
N LEU A 252 -0.33 6.74 -10.22
CA LEU A 252 0.76 6.62 -9.24
C LEU A 252 1.62 7.89 -9.16
N ARG A 253 2.14 8.38 -10.30
CA ARG A 253 2.94 9.62 -10.35
C ARG A 253 2.16 10.84 -9.83
N PRO A 254 1.05 11.25 -10.47
CA PRO A 254 0.35 12.48 -10.08
C PRO A 254 -0.24 12.42 -8.67
N TRP A 255 -0.76 11.26 -8.24
CA TRP A 255 -1.32 11.11 -6.90
C TRP A 255 -0.24 11.09 -5.82
N SER A 256 0.90 10.44 -6.05
CA SER A 256 2.02 10.45 -5.11
C SER A 256 2.55 11.87 -4.90
N GLU A 257 2.80 12.62 -5.98
CA GLU A 257 3.24 14.01 -5.91
C GLU A 257 2.24 14.88 -5.14
N SER A 258 0.95 14.74 -5.46
CA SER A 258 -0.12 15.50 -4.82
C SER A 258 -0.29 15.14 -3.33
N VAL A 259 -0.17 13.86 -2.94
CA VAL A 259 -0.19 13.43 -1.53
C VAL A 259 0.95 14.08 -0.76
N LEU A 260 2.18 14.01 -1.29
CA LEU A 260 3.35 14.58 -0.61
C LEU A 260 3.27 16.11 -0.50
N GLN A 261 2.76 16.78 -1.54
CA GLN A 261 2.56 18.23 -1.53
C GLN A 261 1.50 18.66 -0.52
N LEU A 262 0.34 17.99 -0.49
CA LEU A 262 -0.72 18.28 0.48
C LEU A 262 -0.28 17.98 1.91
N LEU A 263 0.38 16.84 2.13
CA LEU A 263 0.95 16.48 3.43
C LEU A 263 1.94 17.55 3.90
N ARG A 264 2.86 17.98 3.02
CA ARG A 264 3.82 19.05 3.32
C ARG A 264 3.11 20.33 3.73
N SER A 265 2.11 20.76 2.97
CA SER A 265 1.33 21.97 3.25
C SER A 265 0.71 21.92 4.64
N LEU A 266 0.06 20.81 5.01
CA LEU A 266 -0.53 20.67 6.34
C LEU A 266 0.51 20.65 7.46
N MET A 267 1.67 20.04 7.22
CA MET A 267 2.78 20.01 8.18
C MET A 267 3.39 21.40 8.40
N GLU A 268 3.61 22.16 7.32
CA GLU A 268 4.17 23.51 7.36
C GLU A 268 3.20 24.54 7.96
N ALA A 269 1.89 24.33 7.80
CA ALA A 269 0.87 25.18 8.44
C ALA A 269 0.98 25.17 9.98
N ASN A 270 1.61 24.15 10.57
CA ASN A 270 1.88 24.03 12.00
C ASN A 270 0.64 24.24 12.89
N ARG A 271 -0.53 23.84 12.38
CA ARG A 271 -1.82 23.91 13.09
C ARG A 271 -2.08 22.60 13.83
N ARG A 272 -2.44 22.70 15.10
CA ARG A 272 -2.71 21.53 15.95
C ARG A 272 -3.91 20.72 15.49
N GLU A 273 -4.91 21.38 14.89
CA GLU A 273 -6.11 20.77 14.29
C GLU A 273 -5.78 19.69 13.23
N TYR A 274 -4.66 19.86 12.51
CA TYR A 274 -4.24 18.94 11.45
C TYR A 274 -3.51 17.71 11.94
N TRP A 275 -3.18 17.66 13.23
CA TRP A 275 -2.37 16.60 13.80
C TRP A 275 -2.95 15.22 13.51
N LEU A 276 -4.26 15.02 13.70
CA LEU A 276 -4.87 13.70 13.48
C LEU A 276 -4.83 13.31 12.00
N THR A 277 -5.17 14.23 11.10
CA THR A 277 -5.10 13.99 9.65
C THR A 277 -3.69 13.64 9.20
N ILE A 278 -2.68 14.37 9.69
CA ILE A 278 -1.27 14.09 9.40
C ILE A 278 -0.87 12.72 9.95
N TYR A 279 -1.22 12.41 11.19
CA TYR A 279 -0.94 11.11 11.82
C TYR A 279 -1.52 9.96 10.99
N LEU A 280 -2.81 10.04 10.64
CA LEU A 280 -3.50 9.00 9.87
C LEU A 280 -2.84 8.83 8.50
N THR A 281 -2.59 9.92 7.79
CA THR A 281 -1.91 9.90 6.49
C THR A 281 -0.56 9.20 6.57
N LEU A 282 0.29 9.61 7.52
CA LEU A 282 1.60 9.00 7.72
C LEU A 282 1.51 7.52 8.06
N PHE A 283 0.55 7.14 8.90
CA PHE A 283 0.31 5.74 9.23
C PHE A 283 -0.03 4.92 7.99
N LEU A 284 -0.98 5.39 7.16
CA LEU A 284 -1.36 4.71 5.92
C LEU A 284 -0.17 4.55 4.97
N LEU A 285 0.63 5.60 4.79
CA LEU A 285 1.80 5.58 3.91
C LEU A 285 2.86 4.59 4.40
N LEU A 286 3.20 4.64 5.68
CA LEU A 286 4.22 3.77 6.27
C LEU A 286 3.79 2.30 6.27
N HIS A 287 2.52 2.03 6.58
CA HIS A 287 1.96 0.69 6.49
C HIS A 287 1.90 0.19 5.04
N SER A 288 1.58 1.06 4.08
CA SER A 288 1.68 0.74 2.65
C SER A 288 3.08 0.32 2.22
N CYS A 289 4.12 1.04 2.69
CA CYS A 289 5.51 0.68 2.43
C CYS A 289 5.88 -0.69 3.05
N SER A 290 5.43 -0.97 4.28
CA SER A 290 5.59 -2.29 4.94
C SER A 290 5.01 -3.41 4.08
N MET A 291 3.75 -3.26 3.67
CA MET A 291 3.06 -4.27 2.86
C MET A 291 3.69 -4.47 1.48
N THR A 292 4.13 -3.38 0.83
CA THR A 292 4.83 -3.45 -0.46
C THR A 292 6.16 -4.19 -0.33
N THR A 293 6.93 -3.88 0.72
CA THR A 293 8.20 -4.55 1.02
C THR A 293 8.01 -6.04 1.28
N ARG A 294 6.99 -6.40 2.06
CA ARG A 294 6.66 -7.80 2.32
C ARG A 294 6.29 -8.53 1.02
N ARG A 295 5.42 -7.94 0.20
CA ARG A 295 4.98 -8.55 -1.05
C ARG A 295 6.14 -8.75 -2.04
N ASP A 296 7.09 -7.83 -2.10
CA ASP A 296 8.30 -7.96 -2.94
C ASP A 296 9.18 -9.15 -2.48
N LYS A 297 9.31 -9.36 -1.15
CA LYS A 297 9.98 -10.55 -0.57
C LYS A 297 9.24 -11.85 -0.87
N GLU A 298 7.92 -11.85 -0.72
CA GLU A 298 7.07 -12.99 -1.05
C GLU A 298 7.20 -13.34 -2.54
N TYR A 299 7.22 -12.33 -3.41
CA TYR A 299 7.39 -12.53 -4.85
C TYR A 299 8.77 -13.08 -5.20
N ALA A 300 9.84 -12.58 -4.59
CA ALA A 300 11.20 -13.11 -4.78
C ALA A 300 11.27 -14.60 -4.43
N SER A 301 10.60 -14.99 -3.34
CA SER A 301 10.51 -16.39 -2.93
C SER A 301 9.69 -17.23 -3.92
N GLN A 302 8.57 -16.69 -4.44
CA GLN A 302 7.71 -17.37 -5.42
C GLN A 302 8.44 -17.69 -6.72
N ILE A 303 9.28 -16.78 -7.21
CA ILE A 303 10.06 -17.00 -8.43
C ILE A 303 11.45 -17.62 -8.16
N SER A 304 11.67 -18.13 -6.95
CA SER A 304 12.93 -18.78 -6.54
C SER A 304 14.18 -17.92 -6.76
N LEU A 305 14.07 -16.60 -6.62
CA LEU A 305 15.23 -15.71 -6.68
C LEU A 305 16.13 -15.94 -5.46
N PRO A 306 17.47 -16.01 -5.63
CA PRO A 306 18.41 -16.09 -4.51
C PRO A 306 18.40 -14.85 -3.62
N ALA A 307 17.97 -13.70 -4.14
CA ALA A 307 17.89 -12.45 -3.42
C ALA A 307 16.65 -12.39 -2.51
N THR A 308 16.77 -11.73 -1.36
CA THR A 308 15.64 -11.52 -0.43
C THR A 308 14.49 -10.71 -1.03
N PHE A 309 14.79 -9.81 -1.97
CA PHE A 309 13.85 -8.88 -2.58
C PHE A 309 14.04 -8.89 -4.10
N CYS A 310 12.95 -8.78 -4.86
CA CYS A 310 12.97 -8.62 -6.31
C CYS A 310 13.51 -7.25 -6.73
N ASN A 311 13.29 -6.21 -5.91
CA ASN A 311 13.79 -4.86 -6.18
C ASN A 311 14.48 -4.23 -4.96
N PRO A 312 15.71 -4.66 -4.62
CA PRO A 312 16.44 -4.12 -3.48
C PRO A 312 16.61 -2.59 -3.51
N LYS A 313 16.77 -1.99 -4.70
CA LYS A 313 16.90 -0.53 -4.86
C LYS A 313 15.61 0.18 -4.45
N GLY A 314 14.46 -0.25 -4.98
CA GLY A 314 13.17 0.32 -4.63
C GLY A 314 12.82 0.16 -3.15
N ILE A 315 13.16 -1.00 -2.55
CA ILE A 315 12.98 -1.22 -1.11
C ILE A 315 13.84 -0.25 -0.28
N ASN A 316 15.08 0.02 -0.69
CA ASN A 316 15.92 1.01 -0.02
C ASN A 316 15.34 2.43 -0.13
N GLU A 317 14.79 2.80 -1.28
CA GLU A 317 14.12 4.10 -1.49
C GLU A 317 12.87 4.24 -0.60
N HIS A 318 12.03 3.20 -0.49
CA HIS A 318 10.89 3.16 0.43
C HIS A 318 11.31 3.29 1.89
N ASN A 319 12.37 2.59 2.29
CA ASN A 319 12.90 2.65 3.64
C ASN A 319 13.45 4.04 3.98
N TYR A 320 14.13 4.68 3.02
CA TYR A 320 14.63 6.04 3.19
C TYR A 320 13.49 7.05 3.31
N GLY A 321 12.47 6.97 2.44
CA GLY A 321 11.27 7.80 2.51
C GLY A 321 10.52 7.62 3.84
N SER A 322 10.32 6.37 4.26
CA SER A 322 9.67 6.03 5.53
C SER A 322 10.39 6.62 6.73
N LYS A 323 11.73 6.53 6.78
CA LYS A 323 12.55 7.15 7.84
C LYS A 323 12.42 8.68 7.83
N THR A 324 12.37 9.29 6.66
CA THR A 324 12.20 10.75 6.52
C THR A 324 10.84 11.20 7.05
N LEU A 325 9.75 10.54 6.63
CA LEU A 325 8.39 10.79 7.12
C LEU A 325 8.30 10.64 8.65
N LEU A 326 8.89 9.58 9.20
CA LEU A 326 8.94 9.31 10.64
C LEU A 326 9.71 10.38 11.41
N ALA A 327 10.88 10.78 10.90
CA ALA A 327 11.70 11.81 11.53
C ALA A 327 10.95 13.15 11.61
N GLN A 328 10.28 13.56 10.52
CA GLN A 328 9.48 14.78 10.50
C GLN A 328 8.31 14.73 11.48
N PHE A 329 7.60 13.60 11.56
CA PHE A 329 6.52 13.43 12.53
C PHE A 329 6.99 13.54 13.98
N HIS A 330 8.09 12.87 14.31
CA HIS A 330 8.58 12.84 15.68
C HIS A 330 9.22 14.16 16.10
N MET A 331 10.07 14.73 15.24
CA MET A 331 10.90 15.87 15.60
C MET A 331 10.22 17.21 15.31
N ALA A 332 9.67 17.40 14.11
CA ALA A 332 9.11 18.68 13.71
C ALA A 332 7.72 18.90 14.31
N LEU A 333 6.87 17.86 14.29
CA LEU A 333 5.48 17.97 14.75
C LEU A 333 5.27 17.63 16.22
N LYS A 334 6.30 17.16 16.92
CA LYS A 334 6.17 16.58 18.27
C LYS A 334 5.05 15.53 18.32
N GLY A 335 4.96 14.69 17.29
CA GLY A 335 3.78 13.87 17.03
C GLY A 335 3.42 12.87 18.12
N GLY A 336 4.34 12.58 19.05
CA GLY A 336 4.08 11.76 20.24
C GLY A 336 3.29 12.46 21.35
N LEU A 337 3.24 13.79 21.37
CA LEU A 337 2.67 14.57 22.48
C LEU A 337 1.15 14.31 22.68
N PRO A 338 0.30 14.28 21.64
CA PRO A 338 -1.12 14.02 21.86
C PRO A 338 -1.41 12.63 22.41
N PHE A 339 -0.62 11.61 22.05
CA PHE A 339 -0.71 10.28 22.66
C PHE A 339 -0.38 10.31 24.16
N GLN A 340 0.69 11.02 24.55
CA GLN A 340 1.06 11.19 25.97
C GLN A 340 -0.04 11.92 26.75
N GLN A 341 -0.62 12.98 26.18
CA GLN A 341 -1.70 13.75 26.79
C GLN A 341 -2.98 12.92 26.96
N ALA A 342 -3.34 12.13 25.95
CA ALA A 342 -4.48 11.23 26.00
C ALA A 342 -4.32 10.15 27.10
N LEU A 343 -3.12 9.56 27.21
CA LEU A 343 -2.78 8.59 28.26
C LEU A 343 -2.77 9.20 29.67
N ALA A 344 -2.28 10.43 29.82
CA ALA A 344 -2.22 11.11 31.11
C ALA A 344 -3.61 11.40 31.71
N GLY A 345 -4.61 11.60 30.86
CA GLY A 345 -5.99 11.85 31.31
C GLY A 345 -6.18 13.20 32.00
N GLY A 346 -7.35 13.37 32.61
CA GLY A 346 -7.73 14.59 33.33
C GLY A 346 -7.54 15.87 32.51
N HIS A 347 -6.94 16.89 33.13
CA HIS A 347 -6.69 18.19 32.50
C HIS A 347 -5.76 18.10 31.26
N GLN A 348 -4.89 17.09 31.15
CA GLN A 348 -4.05 16.94 29.96
C GLN A 348 -4.84 16.44 28.75
N ALA A 349 -5.79 15.52 28.96
CA ALA A 349 -6.69 15.08 27.89
C ALA A 349 -7.67 16.18 27.47
N GLN A 350 -8.10 17.04 28.40
CA GLN A 350 -8.98 18.18 28.09
C GLN A 350 -8.36 19.13 27.04
N LYS A 351 -7.03 19.32 27.04
CA LYS A 351 -6.32 20.14 26.04
C LYS A 351 -6.43 19.61 24.61
N LEU A 352 -6.82 18.34 24.43
CA LEU A 352 -7.03 17.75 23.11
C LEU A 352 -8.40 18.13 22.52
N SER A 353 -9.35 18.55 23.37
CA SER A 353 -10.71 18.91 22.93
C SER A 353 -10.73 20.13 22.00
N ASP A 354 -9.69 20.97 22.04
CA ASP A 354 -9.52 22.10 21.15
C ASP A 354 -9.18 21.68 19.71
N MET A 355 -8.78 20.42 19.49
CA MET A 355 -8.33 19.93 18.17
C MET A 355 -8.95 18.59 17.74
N LEU A 356 -9.54 17.83 18.67
CA LEU A 356 -10.12 16.51 18.45
C LEU A 356 -11.53 16.42 19.03
N THR A 357 -12.39 15.65 18.36
CA THR A 357 -13.68 15.23 18.90
C THR A 357 -13.52 14.21 20.04
N PRO A 358 -14.54 14.00 20.90
CA PRO A 358 -14.47 13.00 21.96
C PRO A 358 -14.12 11.59 21.46
N SER A 359 -14.74 11.15 20.36
CA SER A 359 -14.44 9.84 19.75
C SER A 359 -13.00 9.73 19.23
N GLU A 360 -12.44 10.83 18.75
CA GLU A 360 -11.04 10.86 18.28
C GLU A 360 -10.06 10.86 19.44
N ILE A 361 -10.38 11.50 20.57
CA ILE A 361 -9.59 11.43 21.80
C ILE A 361 -9.56 9.98 22.31
N ASP A 362 -10.71 9.30 22.31
CA ASP A 362 -10.81 7.90 22.70
C ASP A 362 -10.00 6.99 21.76
N PHE A 363 -10.06 7.23 20.45
CA PHE A 363 -9.23 6.54 19.47
C PHE A 363 -7.73 6.76 19.75
N VAL A 364 -7.29 8.01 19.97
CA VAL A 364 -5.88 8.34 20.25
C VAL A 364 -5.40 7.66 21.54
N ARG A 365 -6.24 7.67 22.58
CA ARG A 365 -5.94 6.96 23.84
C ARG A 365 -5.83 5.45 23.60
N SER A 366 -6.81 4.83 22.95
CA SER A 366 -6.83 3.40 22.65
C SER A 366 -5.60 3.00 21.82
N SER A 367 -5.28 3.78 20.80
CA SER A 367 -4.10 3.64 19.97
C SER A 367 -2.80 3.62 20.78
N ALA A 368 -2.66 4.56 21.72
CA ALA A 368 -1.47 4.64 22.56
C ALA A 368 -1.32 3.42 23.48
N ILE A 369 -2.43 2.90 24.02
CA ILE A 369 -2.46 1.69 24.86
C ILE A 369 -2.05 0.47 24.03
N GLN A 370 -2.70 0.27 22.86
CA GLN A 370 -2.45 -0.87 21.99
C GLN A 370 -1.00 -0.87 21.46
N ALA A 371 -0.49 0.28 21.02
CA ALA A 371 0.87 0.38 20.51
C ALA A 371 1.93 0.08 21.59
N ALA A 372 1.64 0.37 22.85
CA ALA A 372 2.56 0.06 23.93
C ALA A 372 2.55 -1.43 24.30
N ALA A 373 1.38 -2.09 24.28
CA ALA A 373 1.29 -3.54 24.44
C ALA A 373 2.09 -4.28 23.36
N LEU A 374 2.05 -3.81 22.11
CA LEU A 374 2.85 -4.35 21.00
C LEU A 374 4.36 -4.16 21.21
N SER A 375 4.77 -3.05 21.84
CA SER A 375 6.19 -2.77 22.10
C SER A 375 6.81 -3.71 23.13
N GLU A 376 6.04 -4.11 24.16
CA GLU A 376 6.48 -5.11 25.13
C GLU A 376 6.65 -6.48 24.47
N PHE A 377 5.72 -6.86 23.57
CA PHE A 377 5.78 -8.11 22.81
C PHE A 377 7.07 -8.25 21.97
N SER A 378 7.52 -7.16 21.35
CA SER A 378 8.77 -7.14 20.58
C SER A 378 10.03 -7.32 21.45
N HIS A 379 10.03 -6.77 22.66
CA HIS A 379 11.13 -6.92 23.61
C HIS A 379 11.16 -8.32 24.24
N SER A 380 9.99 -8.95 24.43
CA SER A 380 9.88 -10.34 24.91
C SER A 380 10.46 -11.34 23.90
N ARG A 381 10.31 -11.09 22.59
CA ARG A 381 10.91 -11.96 21.55
C ARG A 381 12.43 -11.80 21.43
N GLN A 382 12.99 -10.61 21.69
CA GLN A 382 14.44 -10.43 21.72
C GLN A 382 15.14 -11.21 22.86
N LEU A 383 14.40 -11.60 23.91
CA LEU A 383 14.91 -12.45 24.99
C LEU A 383 14.81 -13.96 24.70
N VAL A 384 14.15 -14.37 23.61
CA VAL A 384 13.99 -15.79 23.23
C VAL A 384 14.98 -16.22 22.12
N TYR A 385 15.67 -15.26 21.48
CA TYR A 385 16.69 -15.54 20.44
C TYR A 385 18.13 -15.33 20.93
N ILE A 386 18.38 -15.37 22.24
CA ILE A 386 19.73 -15.44 22.83
C ILE A 386 19.82 -16.72 23.65
N GLU A 387 19.75 -17.87 22.98
CA GLU A 387 20.31 -19.16 23.39
C GLU A 387 20.02 -20.15 22.25
N GLU A 388 20.85 -20.11 21.20
CA GLU A 388 21.41 -21.27 20.46
C GLU A 388 22.33 -20.81 19.32
#